data_AF-A0A534JMD7-F1
#
_entry.id   AF-A0A534JMD7-F1
#
_cell.length_a   1.000
_cell.length_b   1.000
_cell.length_c   1.000
_cell.angle_alpha   90.00
_cell.angle_beta   90.00
_cell.angle_gamma   90.00
#
_symmetry.space_group_name_H-M   'P 1'
#
loop_
_entity.id
_entity.type
_entity.pdbx_description
1 polymer ?
#
loop_
_entity_poly.entity_id
_entity_poly.type
_entity_poly.pdbx_seq_one_letter_code
_entity_poly.pdbx_strand_id
1 'polypeptide(L)'
;MALMDLSSFKAQFPALCDDARMRTLGAHEAADGSRELDLTPESLESFSVPAPKDPGTLPAMLKQGPEAVAYYVSFRTDPQRFGIYLRPGGVKALKEEYHRIIWRDLGKYADKPIEDVVDRIEYTLVLDYLFTHARFHYLVDAIAANREMADGKPRYLPYLEWRVATARKPPATPSDVVDLEEALANLEAFKNFINPGYCDAIAKLVAGRLDERNVQEWQAFFIGARWGTEIANAISRQPPGFRDFTRFLNRTTSVGATSYVRVKYSYNKEGQDNARKTLSARIDGVSPPADLSAAPDYFEFEPPPFRAYLVT
;
A
#
# COMPACT_ATOMS: atom_id res chain seq x y z
N MET A 1 14.87 21.77 -4.11
CA MET A 1 15.35 21.32 -2.78
C MET A 1 16.27 20.13 -3.00
N ALA A 2 17.41 20.05 -2.32
CA ALA A 2 18.22 18.84 -2.34
C ALA A 2 17.43 17.70 -1.69
N LEU A 3 17.46 16.51 -2.29
CA LEU A 3 16.88 15.30 -1.68
C LEU A 3 17.54 15.06 -0.32
N MET A 4 16.71 14.84 0.70
CA MET A 4 17.16 14.55 2.06
C MET A 4 17.96 13.25 2.09
N ASP A 5 19.21 13.31 2.56
CA ASP A 5 19.98 12.10 2.86
C ASP A 5 19.54 11.50 4.20
N LEU A 6 18.62 10.54 4.12
CA LEU A 6 18.09 9.87 5.30
C LEU A 6 19.07 8.86 5.91
N SER A 7 20.12 8.45 5.18
CA SER A 7 21.11 7.50 5.69
C SER A 7 21.98 8.12 6.79
N SER A 8 22.17 9.45 6.79
CA SER A 8 22.90 10.15 7.84
C SER A 8 21.99 10.71 8.94
N PHE A 9 20.66 10.58 8.83
CA PHE A 9 19.70 11.17 9.77
C PHE A 9 19.98 10.75 11.22
N LYS A 10 20.16 9.45 11.46
CA LYS A 10 20.43 8.91 12.80
C LYS A 10 21.73 9.44 13.40
N ALA A 11 22.77 9.62 12.58
CA ALA A 11 24.04 10.16 13.01
C ALA A 11 23.94 11.66 13.35
N GLN A 12 23.13 12.41 12.60
CA GLN A 12 22.92 13.85 12.82
C GLN A 12 21.96 14.13 13.98
N PHE A 13 20.93 13.30 14.17
CA PHE A 13 19.86 13.50 15.15
C PHE A 13 19.64 12.25 16.04
N PRO A 14 20.67 11.80 16.78
CA PRO A 14 20.58 10.56 17.58
C PRO A 14 19.49 10.62 18.65
N ALA A 15 19.22 11.80 19.21
CA ALA A 15 18.15 12.00 20.20
C ALA A 15 16.72 11.78 19.65
N LEU A 16 16.57 11.76 18.32
CA LEU A 16 15.29 11.52 17.63
C LEU A 16 15.14 10.06 17.14
N CYS A 17 16.11 9.19 17.48
CA CYS A 17 16.23 7.83 16.97
C CYS A 17 16.40 6.81 18.10
N ASP A 18 15.53 6.84 19.11
CA ASP A 18 15.54 5.85 20.20
C ASP A 18 15.14 4.45 19.69
N ASP A 19 16.15 3.65 19.33
CA ASP A 19 15.98 2.32 18.75
C ASP A 19 15.13 1.39 19.61
N ALA A 20 15.37 1.36 20.92
CA ALA A 20 14.68 0.47 21.82
C ALA A 20 13.20 0.82 21.86
N ARG A 21 12.88 2.12 21.99
CA ARG A 21 11.50 2.59 22.02
C ARG A 21 10.80 2.38 20.68
N MET A 22 11.46 2.68 19.56
CA MET A 22 10.96 2.39 18.22
C MET A 22 10.56 0.91 18.07
N ARG A 23 11.42 -0.02 18.50
CA ARG A 23 11.13 -1.47 18.45
C ARG A 23 9.94 -1.86 19.33
N THR A 24 9.83 -1.31 20.54
CA THR A 24 8.65 -1.56 21.40
C THR A 24 7.34 -1.06 20.80
N LEU A 25 7.42 -0.08 19.90
CA LEU A 25 6.29 0.49 19.15
C LEU A 25 6.07 -0.22 17.80
N GLY A 26 6.77 -1.32 17.54
CA GLY A 26 6.55 -2.15 16.36
C GLY A 26 7.39 -1.77 15.15
N ALA A 27 8.41 -0.90 15.28
CA ALA A 27 9.36 -0.68 14.19
C ALA A 27 10.06 -1.99 13.81
N HIS A 28 10.08 -2.30 12.52
CA HIS A 28 10.67 -3.53 12.02
C HIS A 28 12.20 -3.47 11.98
N GLU A 29 12.80 -4.65 12.02
CA GLU A 29 14.24 -4.85 11.87
C GLU A 29 14.58 -5.36 10.47
N ALA A 30 15.73 -4.94 9.96
CA ALA A 30 16.29 -5.48 8.73
C ALA A 30 16.53 -7.00 8.90
N ALA A 31 16.01 -7.79 7.96
CA ALA A 31 16.28 -9.22 7.95
C ALA A 31 17.72 -9.48 7.53
N ASP A 32 18.43 -10.32 8.29
CA ASP A 32 19.78 -10.74 7.91
C ASP A 32 19.75 -11.58 6.63
N GLY A 33 20.78 -11.42 5.81
CA GLY A 33 20.89 -12.12 4.52
C GLY A 33 19.96 -11.62 3.42
N SER A 34 19.11 -10.61 3.68
CA SER A 34 18.21 -10.06 2.66
C SER A 34 18.97 -9.53 1.45
N ARG A 35 18.44 -9.79 0.25
CA ARG A 35 19.02 -9.33 -1.01
C ARG A 35 18.29 -8.09 -1.51
N GLU A 36 19.03 -7.04 -1.85
CA GLU A 36 18.46 -5.86 -2.49
C GLU A 36 17.89 -6.22 -3.88
N LEU A 37 16.71 -5.67 -4.17
CA LEU A 37 16.02 -5.81 -5.44
C LEU A 37 16.39 -4.64 -6.35
N ASP A 38 16.68 -4.96 -7.61
CA ASP A 38 16.74 -3.97 -8.66
C ASP A 38 15.31 -3.57 -9.05
N LEU A 39 15.00 -2.28 -8.89
CA LEU A 39 13.70 -1.69 -9.16
C LEU A 39 13.59 -1.08 -10.57
N THR A 40 14.56 -1.34 -11.45
CA THR A 40 14.43 -0.98 -12.87
C THR A 40 13.23 -1.69 -13.51
N PRO A 41 12.56 -1.07 -14.49
CA PRO A 41 11.45 -1.69 -15.20
C PRO A 41 11.79 -3.07 -15.75
N GLU A 42 12.98 -3.25 -16.32
CA GLU A 42 13.44 -4.49 -16.94
C GLU A 42 13.58 -5.63 -15.90
N SER A 43 14.10 -5.31 -14.72
CA SER A 43 14.22 -6.26 -13.62
C SER A 43 12.86 -6.63 -13.02
N LEU A 44 11.93 -5.68 -12.95
CA LEU A 44 10.57 -5.92 -12.44
C LEU A 44 9.71 -6.72 -13.42
N GLU A 45 9.86 -6.54 -14.73
CA GLU A 45 9.13 -7.31 -15.75
C GLU A 45 9.44 -8.81 -15.73
N SER A 46 10.63 -9.19 -15.29
CA SER A 46 11.09 -10.58 -15.18
C SER A 46 11.07 -11.11 -13.74
N PHE A 47 10.55 -10.33 -12.80
CA PHE A 47 10.55 -10.69 -11.38
C PHE A 47 9.73 -11.96 -11.14
N SER A 48 10.33 -12.87 -10.37
CA SER A 48 9.64 -14.04 -9.84
C SER A 48 10.28 -14.46 -8.52
N VAL A 49 9.51 -15.15 -7.67
CA VAL A 49 10.03 -15.75 -6.45
C VAL A 49 10.09 -17.27 -6.60
N PRO A 50 11.27 -17.90 -6.35
CA PRO A 50 11.40 -19.35 -6.41
C PRO A 50 10.87 -20.05 -5.15
N ALA A 51 10.62 -19.30 -4.07
CA ALA A 51 10.15 -19.83 -2.80
C ALA A 51 8.76 -20.47 -2.92
N PRO A 52 8.48 -21.53 -2.14
CA PRO A 52 7.14 -22.07 -2.04
C PRO A 52 6.20 -21.03 -1.42
N LYS A 53 4.91 -21.12 -1.78
CA LYS A 53 3.84 -20.35 -1.13
C LYS A 53 3.81 -20.61 0.37
N ASP A 54 3.69 -19.55 1.14
CA ASP A 54 3.36 -19.64 2.57
C ASP A 54 1.83 -19.69 2.77
N PRO A 55 1.27 -20.82 3.26
CA PRO A 55 -0.17 -20.93 3.51
C PRO A 55 -0.67 -20.02 4.65
N GLY A 56 0.22 -19.56 5.53
CA GLY A 56 -0.11 -18.67 6.64
C GLY A 56 -0.33 -17.20 6.23
N THR A 57 0.03 -16.83 5.00
CA THR A 57 0.05 -15.44 4.55
C THR A 57 -1.33 -14.77 4.56
N LEU A 58 -2.34 -15.35 3.90
CA LEU A 58 -3.68 -14.72 3.82
C LEU A 58 -4.33 -14.57 5.22
N PRO A 59 -4.31 -15.61 6.10
CA PRO A 59 -4.75 -15.44 7.48
C PRO A 59 -3.97 -14.36 8.26
N ALA A 60 -2.65 -14.29 8.07
CA ALA A 60 -1.82 -13.28 8.72
C ALA A 60 -2.18 -11.87 8.25
N MET A 61 -2.45 -11.68 6.96
CA MET A 61 -2.88 -10.39 6.40
C MET A 61 -4.21 -9.92 6.97
N LEU A 62 -5.19 -10.82 7.16
CA LEU A 62 -6.45 -10.48 7.83
C LEU A 62 -6.26 -9.98 9.27
N LYS A 63 -5.21 -10.44 9.94
CA LYS A 63 -4.90 -10.07 11.32
C LYS A 63 -4.01 -8.84 11.43
N GLN A 64 -2.99 -8.74 10.58
CA GLN A 64 -1.86 -7.81 10.74
C GLN A 64 -1.79 -6.74 9.67
N GLY A 65 -2.48 -6.94 8.54
CA GLY A 65 -2.36 -6.09 7.35
C GLY A 65 -1.32 -6.58 6.35
N PRO A 66 -0.97 -5.77 5.35
CA PRO A 66 0.02 -6.08 4.31
C PRO A 66 1.43 -6.28 4.87
N GLU A 67 1.67 -5.81 6.09
CA GLU A 67 2.91 -5.98 6.86
C GLU A 67 3.27 -7.45 7.08
N ALA A 68 2.29 -8.35 6.99
CA ALA A 68 2.52 -9.79 6.99
C ALA A 68 3.37 -10.26 5.80
N VAL A 69 3.36 -9.52 4.69
CA VAL A 69 4.10 -9.85 3.46
C VAL A 69 5.21 -8.84 3.17
N ALA A 70 4.94 -7.55 3.33
CA ALA A 70 5.88 -6.48 3.04
C ALA A 70 5.93 -5.46 4.17
N TYR A 71 7.12 -5.15 4.68
CA TYR A 71 7.26 -4.25 5.82
C TYR A 71 8.36 -3.20 5.60
N TYR A 72 8.18 -2.02 6.19
CA TYR A 72 9.16 -0.95 6.13
C TYR A 72 10.11 -1.02 7.35
N VAL A 73 11.41 -0.97 7.09
CA VAL A 73 12.46 -0.79 8.10
C VAL A 73 12.91 0.67 8.07
N SER A 74 12.88 1.33 9.22
CA SER A 74 13.17 2.76 9.34
C SER A 74 14.65 3.11 9.27
N PHE A 75 14.98 4.23 8.63
CA PHE A 75 16.33 4.81 8.66
C PHE A 75 16.75 5.25 10.06
N ARG A 76 15.80 5.45 10.97
CA ARG A 76 16.06 5.75 12.38
C ARG A 76 16.60 4.54 13.14
N THR A 77 16.22 3.34 12.75
CA THR A 77 16.68 2.09 13.38
C THR A 77 17.91 1.53 12.68
N ASP A 78 17.86 1.41 11.35
CA ASP A 78 18.96 0.88 10.53
C ASP A 78 19.26 1.81 9.33
N PRO A 79 20.15 2.81 9.47
CA PRO A 79 20.42 3.78 8.42
C PRO A 79 21.08 3.20 7.16
N GLN A 80 21.65 1.99 7.24
CA GLN A 80 22.33 1.35 6.10
C GLN A 80 21.44 0.39 5.35
N ARG A 81 20.43 -0.18 6.02
CA ARG A 81 19.55 -1.22 5.47
C ARG A 81 18.07 -0.84 5.52
N PHE A 82 17.73 0.43 5.74
CA PHE A 82 16.33 0.88 5.65
C PHE A 82 15.75 0.68 4.24
N GLY A 83 14.43 0.53 4.20
CA GLY A 83 13.68 0.27 2.97
C GLY A 83 12.54 -0.71 3.19
N ILE A 84 11.99 -1.22 2.09
CA ILE A 84 10.85 -2.14 2.09
C ILE A 84 11.35 -3.57 1.96
N TYR A 85 10.92 -4.45 2.84
CA TYR A 85 11.32 -5.86 2.88
C TYR A 85 10.15 -6.74 2.48
N LEU A 86 10.35 -7.60 1.50
CA LEU A 86 9.36 -8.55 0.98
C LEU A 86 9.65 -9.97 1.47
N ARG A 87 8.64 -10.67 1.99
CA ARG A 87 8.71 -12.09 2.30
C ARG A 87 8.35 -12.93 1.06
N PRO A 88 9.28 -13.72 0.49
CA PRO A 88 9.05 -14.42 -0.78
C PRO A 88 7.82 -15.33 -0.78
N GLY A 89 7.64 -16.13 0.28
CA GLY A 89 6.50 -17.06 0.39
C GLY A 89 5.16 -16.34 0.44
N GLY A 90 5.11 -15.14 1.03
CA GLY A 90 3.92 -14.30 1.06
C GLY A 90 3.65 -13.59 -0.26
N VAL A 91 4.71 -13.13 -0.95
CA VAL A 91 4.59 -12.62 -2.32
C VAL A 91 4.02 -13.71 -3.24
N LYS A 92 4.51 -14.95 -3.13
CA LYS A 92 3.96 -16.09 -3.87
C LYS A 92 2.50 -16.38 -3.52
N ALA A 93 2.15 -16.32 -2.24
CA ALA A 93 0.77 -16.54 -1.78
C ALA A 93 -0.21 -15.51 -2.35
N LEU A 94 0.18 -14.23 -2.33
CA LEU A 94 -0.61 -13.14 -2.91
C LEU A 94 -0.73 -13.27 -4.43
N LYS A 95 0.38 -13.59 -5.10
CA LYS A 95 0.40 -13.85 -6.55
C LYS A 95 -0.62 -14.92 -6.91
N GLU A 96 -0.64 -16.05 -6.21
CA GLU A 96 -1.59 -17.13 -6.48
C GLU A 96 -3.04 -16.75 -6.16
N GLU A 97 -3.28 -15.91 -5.16
CA GLU A 97 -4.62 -15.39 -4.88
C GLU A 97 -5.09 -14.42 -5.97
N TYR A 98 -4.18 -13.58 -6.47
CA TYR A 98 -4.41 -12.69 -7.59
C TYR A 98 -4.69 -13.49 -8.85
N HIS A 99 -3.93 -14.56 -9.10
CA HIS A 99 -4.18 -15.53 -10.16
C HIS A 99 -5.58 -16.10 -10.08
N ARG A 100 -5.98 -16.59 -8.89
CA ARG A 100 -7.32 -17.16 -8.68
C ARG A 100 -8.42 -16.16 -9.03
N ILE A 101 -8.26 -14.89 -8.66
CA ILE A 101 -9.24 -13.83 -8.92
C ILE A 101 -9.25 -13.45 -10.42
N ILE A 102 -8.07 -13.30 -11.03
CA ILE A 102 -7.90 -12.93 -12.44
C ILE A 102 -8.37 -14.04 -13.36
N TRP A 103 -7.85 -15.26 -13.17
CA TRP A 103 -8.12 -16.40 -14.03
C TRP A 103 -9.59 -16.83 -14.02
N ARG A 104 -10.28 -16.68 -12.87
CA ARG A 104 -11.73 -16.91 -12.76
C ARG A 104 -12.55 -16.15 -13.81
N ASP A 105 -12.07 -14.99 -14.26
CA ASP A 105 -12.78 -14.14 -15.21
C ASP A 105 -12.07 -14.03 -16.56
N LEU A 106 -10.74 -13.85 -16.58
CA LEU A 106 -9.95 -13.77 -17.82
C LEU A 106 -9.98 -15.09 -18.61
N GLY A 107 -9.97 -16.26 -17.95
CA GLY A 107 -10.02 -17.56 -18.63
C GLY A 107 -11.29 -17.79 -19.45
N LYS A 108 -12.34 -16.97 -19.26
CA LYS A 108 -13.58 -17.00 -20.06
C LYS A 108 -13.46 -16.26 -21.39
N TYR A 109 -12.49 -15.35 -21.49
CA TYR A 109 -12.28 -14.48 -22.65
C TYR A 109 -11.05 -14.89 -23.48
N ALA A 110 -10.18 -15.75 -22.94
CA ALA A 110 -8.95 -16.18 -23.58
C ALA A 110 -9.23 -17.22 -24.70
N ASP A 111 -8.93 -16.83 -25.93
CA ASP A 111 -8.93 -17.70 -27.13
C ASP A 111 -7.53 -18.24 -27.48
N LYS A 112 -6.48 -17.72 -26.84
CA LYS A 112 -5.07 -18.10 -27.01
C LYS A 112 -4.36 -18.30 -25.66
N PRO A 113 -3.23 -19.02 -25.62
CA PRO A 113 -2.38 -19.13 -24.43
C PRO A 113 -1.90 -17.75 -23.94
N ILE A 114 -1.96 -17.53 -22.62
CA ILE A 114 -1.64 -16.26 -21.93
C ILE A 114 -0.97 -16.46 -20.56
N GLU A 115 -0.57 -17.69 -20.23
CA GLU A 115 -0.09 -18.07 -18.90
C GLU A 115 1.16 -17.29 -18.47
N ASP A 116 2.08 -17.04 -19.42
CA ASP A 116 3.30 -16.27 -19.21
C ASP A 116 3.04 -14.79 -18.93
N VAL A 117 2.08 -14.20 -19.65
CA VAL A 117 1.65 -12.81 -19.44
C VAL A 117 0.92 -12.66 -18.11
N VAL A 118 0.04 -13.60 -17.79
CA VAL A 118 -0.76 -13.61 -16.58
C VAL A 118 0.13 -13.74 -15.33
N ASP A 119 1.14 -14.61 -15.39
CA ASP A 119 2.12 -14.74 -14.30
C ASP A 119 2.85 -13.41 -14.01
N ARG A 120 3.25 -12.68 -15.06
CA ARG A 120 3.89 -11.36 -14.92
C ARG A 120 2.95 -10.32 -14.34
N ILE A 121 1.74 -10.21 -14.88
CA ILE A 121 0.70 -9.27 -14.40
C ILE A 121 0.47 -9.46 -12.91
N GLU A 122 0.38 -10.70 -12.45
CA GLU A 122 0.14 -11.00 -11.03
C GLU A 122 1.26 -10.51 -10.13
N TYR A 123 2.52 -10.74 -10.50
CA TYR A 123 3.64 -10.20 -9.73
C TYR A 123 3.67 -8.67 -9.76
N THR A 124 3.46 -8.04 -10.92
CA THR A 124 3.38 -6.57 -11.01
C THR A 124 2.31 -6.01 -10.07
N LEU A 125 1.10 -6.58 -10.09
CA LEU A 125 0.00 -6.16 -9.22
C LEU A 125 0.32 -6.35 -7.73
N VAL A 126 0.97 -7.46 -7.37
CA VAL A 126 1.41 -7.72 -5.99
C VAL A 126 2.47 -6.72 -5.55
N LEU A 127 3.49 -6.49 -6.37
CA LEU A 127 4.57 -5.56 -6.06
C LEU A 127 4.07 -4.13 -5.96
N ASP A 128 3.22 -3.69 -6.88
CA ASP A 128 2.64 -2.33 -6.85
C ASP A 128 1.78 -2.12 -5.61
N TYR A 129 1.00 -3.12 -5.20
CA TYR A 129 0.26 -3.07 -3.94
C TYR A 129 1.21 -2.90 -2.75
N LEU A 130 2.14 -3.84 -2.59
CA LEU A 130 3.00 -3.94 -1.41
C LEU A 130 3.96 -2.76 -1.30
N PHE A 131 4.56 -2.33 -2.41
CA PHE A 131 5.47 -1.19 -2.42
C PHE A 131 4.72 0.12 -2.18
N THR A 132 3.54 0.32 -2.78
CA THR A 132 2.78 1.56 -2.54
C THR A 132 2.34 1.66 -1.09
N HIS A 133 1.84 0.57 -0.51
CA HIS A 133 1.45 0.52 0.90
C HIS A 133 2.64 0.79 1.82
N ALA A 134 3.73 0.01 1.70
CA ALA A 134 4.88 0.16 2.59
C ALA A 134 5.62 1.50 2.39
N ARG A 135 5.60 2.06 1.17
CA ARG A 135 6.16 3.39 0.90
C ARG A 135 5.37 4.50 1.61
N PHE A 136 4.08 4.30 1.89
CA PHE A 136 3.31 5.28 2.66
C PHE A 136 3.84 5.43 4.09
N HIS A 137 4.19 4.32 4.76
CA HIS A 137 4.82 4.35 6.09
C HIS A 137 6.18 5.05 6.06
N TYR A 138 6.98 4.78 5.03
CA TYR A 138 8.23 5.50 4.79
C TYR A 138 8.00 7.00 4.59
N LEU A 139 6.97 7.38 3.83
CA LEU A 139 6.60 8.78 3.62
C LEU A 139 6.23 9.48 4.93
N VAL A 140 5.47 8.82 5.82
CA VAL A 140 5.15 9.37 7.16
C VAL A 140 6.42 9.60 7.99
N ASP A 141 7.34 8.64 7.99
CA ASP A 141 8.62 8.74 8.68
C ASP A 141 9.50 9.88 8.12
N ALA A 142 9.57 10.00 6.78
CA ALA A 142 10.30 11.04 6.08
C ALA A 142 9.69 12.45 6.29
N ILE A 143 8.36 12.56 6.31
CA ILE A 143 7.66 13.83 6.65
C ILE A 143 8.03 14.25 8.07
N ALA A 144 7.97 13.32 9.03
CA ALA A 144 8.32 13.61 10.41
C ALA A 144 9.80 14.01 10.55
N ALA A 145 10.71 13.34 9.83
CA ALA A 145 12.13 13.71 9.78
C ALA A 145 12.36 15.10 9.20
N ASN A 146 11.73 15.43 8.07
CA ASN A 146 11.84 16.75 7.45
C ASN A 146 11.41 17.88 8.38
N ARG A 147 10.31 17.64 9.10
CA ARG A 147 9.77 18.53 10.13
C ARG A 147 10.71 18.68 11.33
N GLU A 148 11.21 17.56 11.85
CA GLU A 148 12.16 17.49 12.95
C GLU A 148 13.47 18.21 12.63
N MET A 149 13.97 18.10 11.41
CA MET A 149 15.17 18.80 10.96
C MET A 149 14.98 20.32 10.90
N ALA A 150 13.75 20.77 10.60
CA ALA A 150 13.46 22.19 10.48
C ALA A 150 13.44 22.92 11.82
N ASP A 151 12.98 22.28 12.91
CA ASP A 151 12.81 22.96 14.21
C ASP A 151 13.31 22.19 15.44
N GLY A 152 13.91 21.00 15.25
CA GLY A 152 14.48 20.17 16.31
C GLY A 152 13.45 19.47 17.21
N LYS A 153 12.14 19.57 16.96
CA LYS A 153 11.12 19.00 17.85
C LYS A 153 10.78 17.56 17.48
N PRO A 154 10.79 16.60 18.44
CA PRO A 154 10.44 15.21 18.18
C PRO A 154 8.99 15.07 17.73
N ARG A 155 8.76 14.29 16.67
CA ARG A 155 7.44 14.06 16.06
C ARG A 155 7.17 12.60 15.79
N TYR A 156 8.09 11.90 15.15
CA TYR A 156 7.82 10.54 14.70
C TYR A 156 7.58 9.59 15.87
N LEU A 157 8.44 9.62 16.89
CA LEU A 157 8.32 8.75 18.04
C LEU A 157 7.06 9.03 18.87
N PRO A 158 6.74 10.29 19.26
CA PRO A 158 5.44 10.61 19.87
C PRO A 158 4.23 10.20 19.02
N TYR A 159 4.32 10.39 17.71
CA TYR A 159 3.27 9.98 16.77
C TYR A 159 3.08 8.46 16.76
N LEU A 160 4.15 7.67 16.71
CA LEU A 160 4.08 6.20 16.79
C LEU A 160 3.44 5.74 18.10
N GLU A 161 3.76 6.36 19.23
CA GLU A 161 3.12 6.05 20.51
C GLU A 161 1.62 6.31 20.47
N TRP A 162 1.23 7.48 19.97
CA TRP A 162 -0.15 7.84 19.78
C TRP A 162 -0.87 6.84 18.86
N ARG A 163 -0.25 6.46 17.75
CA ARG A 163 -0.79 5.51 16.77
C ARG A 163 -1.01 4.13 17.41
N VAL A 164 0.01 3.57 18.07
CA VAL A 164 -0.08 2.27 18.76
C VAL A 164 -1.13 2.28 19.87
N ALA A 165 -1.19 3.35 20.66
CA ALA A 165 -2.18 3.48 21.72
C ALA A 165 -3.62 3.57 21.16
N THR A 166 -3.80 4.21 20.00
CA THR A 166 -5.10 4.37 19.35
C THR A 166 -5.52 3.08 18.65
N ALA A 167 -4.62 2.40 17.94
CA ALA A 167 -4.89 1.15 17.22
C ALA A 167 -5.36 -0.01 18.11
N ARG A 168 -5.18 0.07 19.44
CA ARG A 168 -5.68 -0.92 20.41
C ARG A 168 -7.12 -0.68 20.85
N LYS A 169 -7.69 0.49 20.53
CA LYS A 169 -9.04 0.86 20.95
C LYS A 169 -10.03 0.52 19.83
N PRO A 170 -11.18 -0.09 20.13
CA PRO A 170 -12.22 -0.26 19.13
C PRO A 170 -12.68 1.11 18.62
N PRO A 171 -13.15 1.21 17.36
CA PRO A 171 -13.77 2.43 16.86
C PRO A 171 -14.95 2.83 17.76
N ALA A 172 -15.04 4.11 18.12
CA ALA A 172 -16.11 4.60 18.99
C ALA A 172 -17.44 4.70 18.23
N THR A 173 -17.36 4.96 16.92
CA THR A 173 -18.49 4.96 16.00
C THR A 173 -18.21 4.09 14.78
N PRO A 174 -19.24 3.57 14.09
CA PRO A 174 -19.05 2.82 12.84
C PRO A 174 -18.36 3.60 11.71
N SER A 175 -18.26 4.92 11.81
CA SER A 175 -17.59 5.80 10.84
C SER A 175 -16.12 6.10 11.18
N ASP A 176 -15.66 5.74 12.38
CA ASP A 176 -14.30 6.06 12.80
C ASP A 176 -13.27 5.20 12.07
N VAL A 177 -12.17 5.84 11.66
CA VAL A 177 -10.97 5.17 11.19
C VAL A 177 -9.92 5.29 12.29
N VAL A 178 -9.66 4.17 12.98
CA VAL A 178 -8.78 4.13 14.15
C VAL A 178 -7.32 4.30 13.74
N ASP A 179 -6.85 3.49 12.80
CA ASP A 179 -5.50 3.58 12.23
C ASP A 179 -5.55 4.24 10.86
N LEU A 180 -5.51 5.58 10.89
CA LEU A 180 -5.65 6.42 9.70
C LEU A 180 -4.48 6.28 8.73
N GLU A 181 -3.28 6.04 9.24
CA GLU A 181 -2.08 5.83 8.41
C GLU A 181 -2.23 4.56 7.57
N GLU A 182 -2.62 3.45 8.19
CA GLU A 182 -2.89 2.19 7.50
C GLU A 182 -4.02 2.31 6.48
N ALA A 183 -5.10 3.02 6.84
CA ALA A 183 -6.22 3.23 5.93
C ALA A 183 -5.80 4.08 4.71
N LEU A 184 -4.96 5.10 4.89
CA LEU A 184 -4.40 5.88 3.80
C LEU A 184 -3.39 5.08 2.97
N ALA A 185 -2.53 4.26 3.59
CA ALA A 185 -1.61 3.37 2.89
C ALA A 185 -2.36 2.39 1.97
N ASN A 186 -3.41 1.76 2.49
CA ASN A 186 -4.29 0.87 1.72
C ASN A 186 -5.03 1.60 0.59
N LEU A 187 -5.50 2.82 0.84
CA LEU A 187 -6.12 3.66 -0.17
C LEU A 187 -5.14 3.99 -1.31
N GLU A 188 -3.92 4.41 -0.98
CA GLU A 188 -2.90 4.75 -1.98
C GLU A 188 -2.54 3.54 -2.83
N ALA A 189 -2.38 2.38 -2.21
CA ALA A 189 -2.15 1.14 -2.94
C ALA A 189 -3.34 0.74 -3.81
N PHE A 190 -4.58 0.98 -3.34
CA PHE A 190 -5.79 0.73 -4.11
C PHE A 190 -5.96 1.67 -5.32
N LYS A 191 -5.54 2.93 -5.22
CA LYS A 191 -5.66 3.94 -6.29
C LYS A 191 -5.03 3.48 -7.60
N ASN A 192 -3.92 2.73 -7.53
CA ASN A 192 -3.28 2.16 -8.71
C ASN A 192 -4.26 1.30 -9.51
N PHE A 193 -5.04 0.45 -8.85
CA PHE A 193 -5.91 -0.54 -9.51
C PHE A 193 -7.18 0.02 -10.14
N ILE A 194 -7.57 1.24 -9.80
CA ILE A 194 -8.75 1.90 -10.41
C ILE A 194 -8.36 3.10 -11.27
N ASN A 195 -7.06 3.35 -11.46
CA ASN A 195 -6.55 4.35 -12.40
C ASN A 195 -6.69 3.83 -13.84
N PRO A 196 -7.45 4.51 -14.72
CA PRO A 196 -7.61 4.08 -16.13
C PRO A 196 -6.28 3.91 -16.87
N GLY A 197 -5.29 4.78 -16.65
CA GLY A 197 -3.98 4.70 -17.32
C GLY A 197 -3.11 3.54 -16.84
N TYR A 198 -3.30 3.09 -15.59
CA TYR A 198 -2.65 1.89 -15.08
C TYR A 198 -3.23 0.63 -15.74
N CYS A 199 -4.55 0.62 -15.98
CA CYS A 199 -5.22 -0.43 -16.73
C CYS A 199 -4.71 -0.57 -18.16
N ASP A 200 -4.31 0.54 -18.80
CA ASP A 200 -3.84 0.54 -20.20
C ASP A 200 -2.54 -0.28 -20.36
N ALA A 201 -1.62 -0.20 -19.39
CA ALA A 201 -0.37 -0.97 -19.42
C ALA A 201 -0.63 -2.48 -19.33
N ILE A 202 -1.49 -2.89 -18.39
CA ILE A 202 -1.89 -4.30 -18.23
C ILE A 202 -2.64 -4.78 -19.48
N ALA A 203 -3.50 -3.94 -20.04
CA ALA A 203 -4.27 -4.32 -21.21
C ALA A 203 -3.43 -4.47 -22.49
N LYS A 204 -2.34 -3.70 -22.63
CA LYS A 204 -1.36 -3.91 -23.70
C LYS A 204 -0.68 -5.28 -23.61
N LEU A 205 -0.45 -5.79 -22.40
CA LEU A 205 0.19 -7.11 -22.22
C LEU A 205 -0.70 -8.25 -22.74
N VAL A 206 -2.03 -8.12 -22.65
CA VAL A 206 -3.00 -9.12 -23.15
C VAL A 206 -3.52 -8.83 -24.56
N ALA A 207 -3.14 -7.69 -25.17
CA ALA A 207 -3.60 -7.31 -26.49
C ALA A 207 -3.16 -8.31 -27.57
N GLY A 208 -4.07 -8.66 -28.49
CA GLY A 208 -3.82 -9.66 -29.54
C GLY A 208 -3.88 -11.13 -29.08
N ARG A 209 -4.01 -11.36 -27.76
CA ARG A 209 -4.25 -12.68 -27.15
C ARG A 209 -5.71 -12.93 -26.80
N LEU A 210 -6.54 -11.89 -26.87
CA LEU A 210 -7.99 -11.91 -26.76
C LEU A 210 -8.59 -11.44 -28.08
N ASP A 211 -9.76 -11.94 -28.45
CA ASP A 211 -10.59 -11.34 -29.50
C ASP A 211 -10.81 -9.84 -29.25
N GLU A 212 -10.77 -9.02 -30.31
CA GLU A 212 -10.83 -7.54 -30.20
C GLU A 212 -12.08 -7.03 -29.47
N ARG A 213 -13.22 -7.71 -29.67
CA ARG A 213 -14.47 -7.43 -28.96
C ARG A 213 -14.37 -7.72 -27.44
N ASN A 214 -13.58 -8.73 -27.06
CA ASN A 214 -13.36 -9.11 -25.68
C ASN A 214 -12.33 -8.21 -24.98
N VAL A 215 -11.38 -7.62 -25.73
CA VAL A 215 -10.37 -6.69 -25.18
C VAL A 215 -11.03 -5.47 -24.53
N GLN A 216 -11.94 -4.80 -25.25
CA GLN A 216 -12.60 -3.59 -24.75
C GLN A 216 -13.52 -3.90 -23.56
N GLU A 217 -14.24 -5.03 -23.62
CA GLU A 217 -15.10 -5.46 -22.53
C GLU A 217 -14.27 -5.80 -21.28
N TRP A 218 -13.18 -6.56 -21.45
CA TRP A 218 -12.28 -6.93 -20.37
C TRP A 218 -11.59 -5.71 -19.74
N GLN A 219 -11.08 -4.77 -20.54
CA GLN A 219 -10.49 -3.52 -20.04
C GLN A 219 -11.47 -2.74 -19.15
N ALA A 220 -12.69 -2.55 -19.64
CA ALA A 220 -13.71 -1.77 -18.95
C ALA A 220 -14.28 -2.46 -17.70
N PHE A 221 -14.39 -3.80 -17.72
CA PHE A 221 -15.00 -4.56 -16.61
C PHE A 221 -14.00 -5.11 -15.60
N PHE A 222 -12.87 -5.63 -16.08
CA PHE A 222 -11.98 -6.43 -15.26
C PHE A 222 -11.18 -5.53 -14.34
N ILE A 223 -10.41 -4.56 -14.85
CA ILE A 223 -9.48 -3.79 -14.02
C ILE A 223 -10.22 -2.69 -13.22
N GLY A 224 -11.11 -1.92 -13.87
CA GLY A 224 -11.75 -0.75 -13.25
C GLY A 224 -13.00 -0.99 -12.39
N ALA A 225 -13.58 -2.20 -12.41
CA ALA A 225 -14.81 -2.50 -11.65
C ALA A 225 -14.67 -3.76 -10.80
N ARG A 226 -14.41 -4.92 -11.40
CA ARG A 226 -14.45 -6.21 -10.68
C ARG A 226 -13.18 -6.50 -9.89
N TRP A 227 -12.01 -6.38 -10.52
CA TRP A 227 -10.70 -6.53 -9.88
C TRP A 227 -10.56 -5.54 -8.72
N GLY A 228 -10.73 -4.25 -8.99
CA GLY A 228 -10.72 -3.23 -7.94
C GLY A 228 -11.70 -3.54 -6.81
N THR A 229 -12.92 -4.02 -7.09
CA THR A 229 -13.86 -4.38 -6.02
C THR A 229 -13.39 -5.59 -5.20
N GLU A 230 -12.86 -6.63 -5.83
CA GLU A 230 -12.36 -7.83 -5.13
C GLU A 230 -11.13 -7.50 -4.28
N ILE A 231 -10.22 -6.69 -4.82
CA ILE A 231 -9.05 -6.19 -4.09
C ILE A 231 -9.48 -5.26 -2.96
N ALA A 232 -10.41 -4.34 -3.20
CA ALA A 232 -10.94 -3.50 -2.14
C ALA A 232 -11.58 -4.32 -1.03
N ASN A 233 -12.31 -5.38 -1.36
CA ASN A 233 -12.84 -6.31 -0.37
C ASN A 233 -11.72 -7.07 0.36
N ALA A 234 -10.71 -7.57 -0.34
CA ALA A 234 -9.61 -8.31 0.27
C ALA A 234 -8.79 -7.45 1.25
N ILE A 235 -8.52 -6.20 0.86
CA ILE A 235 -7.78 -5.22 1.65
C ILE A 235 -8.63 -4.68 2.81
N SER A 236 -9.88 -4.28 2.57
CA SER A 236 -10.77 -3.70 3.60
C SER A 236 -11.18 -4.69 4.68
N ARG A 237 -11.05 -6.01 4.43
CA ARG A 237 -11.28 -7.08 5.41
C ARG A 237 -10.18 -7.20 6.47
N GLN A 238 -9.12 -6.39 6.40
CA GLN A 238 -8.02 -6.38 7.36
C GLN A 238 -8.30 -5.33 8.44
N PRO A 239 -8.13 -5.70 9.72
CA PRO A 239 -9.18 -5.72 10.73
C PRO A 239 -10.33 -4.71 10.45
N PRO A 240 -11.55 -5.19 10.14
CA PRO A 240 -12.66 -4.31 9.75
C PRO A 240 -12.89 -3.15 10.71
N GLY A 241 -13.05 -1.95 10.17
CA GLY A 241 -13.26 -0.71 10.93
C GLY A 241 -11.99 -0.06 11.49
N PHE A 242 -10.92 -0.82 11.76
CA PHE A 242 -9.67 -0.23 12.25
C PHE A 242 -8.90 0.48 11.14
N ARG A 243 -8.85 -0.14 9.95
CA ARG A 243 -8.07 0.30 8.79
C ARG A 243 -8.93 0.46 7.53
N ASP A 244 -10.25 0.62 7.70
CA ASP A 244 -11.23 0.58 6.61
C ASP A 244 -11.10 1.80 5.67
N PHE A 245 -10.28 1.65 4.64
CA PHE A 245 -10.04 2.69 3.65
C PHE A 245 -11.25 2.97 2.74
N THR A 246 -12.28 2.10 2.75
CA THR A 246 -13.47 2.29 1.90
C THR A 246 -14.25 3.54 2.28
N ARG A 247 -14.01 4.11 3.46
CA ARG A 247 -14.51 5.42 3.91
C ARG A 247 -14.04 6.59 3.05
N PHE A 248 -12.93 6.41 2.34
CA PHE A 248 -12.40 7.38 1.39
C PHE A 248 -12.86 7.15 -0.04
N LEU A 249 -13.82 6.23 -0.23
CA LEU A 249 -14.38 5.88 -1.52
C LEU A 249 -15.88 6.18 -1.56
N ASN A 250 -16.33 6.62 -2.72
CA ASN A 250 -17.73 6.64 -3.10
C ASN A 250 -18.07 5.31 -3.78
N ARG A 251 -19.11 4.63 -3.29
CA ARG A 251 -19.59 3.37 -3.87
C ARG A 251 -20.83 3.61 -4.72
N THR A 252 -20.72 3.40 -6.02
CA THR A 252 -21.87 3.40 -6.94
C THR A 252 -22.26 1.97 -7.27
N THR A 253 -23.55 1.67 -7.14
CA THR A 253 -24.11 0.37 -7.54
C THR A 253 -25.03 0.60 -8.74
N SER A 254 -24.79 -0.10 -9.85
CA SER A 254 -25.69 -0.10 -11.01
C SER A 254 -26.14 -1.52 -11.34
N VAL A 255 -27.40 -1.66 -11.74
CA VAL A 255 -27.95 -2.94 -12.20
C VAL A 255 -27.95 -2.91 -13.73
N GLY A 256 -27.18 -3.79 -14.35
CA GLY A 256 -27.16 -3.92 -15.81
C GLY A 256 -28.44 -4.57 -16.34
N ALA A 257 -28.71 -4.39 -17.64
CA ALA A 257 -29.86 -4.98 -18.34
C ALA A 257 -29.93 -6.52 -18.28
N THR A 258 -28.86 -7.20 -17.86
CA THR A 258 -28.73 -8.66 -17.71
C THR A 258 -28.64 -9.13 -16.24
N SER A 259 -29.19 -8.36 -15.29
CA SER A 259 -29.28 -8.73 -13.86
C SER A 259 -27.94 -8.81 -13.09
N TYR A 260 -26.84 -8.35 -13.67
CA TYR A 260 -25.57 -8.21 -12.94
C TYR A 260 -25.51 -6.89 -12.17
N VAL A 261 -25.25 -6.99 -10.86
CA VAL A 261 -24.94 -5.84 -10.01
C VAL A 261 -23.48 -5.44 -10.27
N ARG A 262 -23.27 -4.24 -10.82
CA ARG A 262 -21.94 -3.63 -10.95
C ARG A 262 -21.70 -2.71 -9.76
N VAL A 263 -20.66 -2.99 -8.99
CA VAL A 263 -20.14 -2.08 -7.97
C VAL A 263 -18.94 -1.35 -8.56
N LYS A 264 -18.95 -0.02 -8.47
CA LYS A 264 -17.83 0.83 -8.86
C LYS A 264 -17.43 1.68 -7.66
N TYR A 265 -16.14 1.71 -7.38
CA TYR A 265 -15.57 2.65 -6.43
C TYR A 265 -15.01 3.87 -7.18
N SER A 266 -15.27 5.06 -6.67
CA SER A 266 -14.61 6.29 -7.07
C SER A 266 -14.07 7.01 -5.83
N TYR A 267 -13.21 7.99 -6.03
CA TYR A 267 -12.55 8.68 -4.93
C TYR A 267 -13.47 9.68 -4.25
N ASN A 268 -13.50 9.68 -2.93
CA ASN A 268 -13.96 10.82 -2.15
C ASN A 268 -12.77 11.75 -1.91
N LYS A 269 -12.48 12.64 -2.87
CA LYS A 269 -11.31 13.54 -2.80
C LYS A 269 -11.30 14.39 -1.52
N GLU A 270 -12.44 14.94 -1.13
CA GLU A 270 -12.54 15.74 0.09
C GLU A 270 -12.22 14.92 1.34
N GLY A 271 -12.77 13.70 1.45
CA GLY A 271 -12.46 12.79 2.56
C GLY A 271 -10.98 12.42 2.63
N GLN A 272 -10.34 12.22 1.48
CA GLN A 272 -8.90 11.94 1.39
C GLN A 272 -8.05 13.13 1.80
N ASP A 273 -8.37 14.33 1.30
CA ASP A 273 -7.65 15.56 1.63
C ASP A 273 -7.77 15.86 3.13
N ASN A 274 -8.97 15.71 3.70
CA ASN A 274 -9.20 15.86 5.14
C ASN A 274 -8.44 14.82 5.97
N ALA A 275 -8.35 13.57 5.49
CA ALA A 275 -7.60 12.51 6.14
C ALA A 275 -6.08 12.80 6.16
N ARG A 276 -5.50 13.24 5.03
CA ARG A 276 -4.07 13.60 4.95
C ARG A 276 -3.71 14.79 5.82
N LYS A 277 -4.56 15.82 5.87
CA LYS A 277 -4.43 16.96 6.79
C LYS A 277 -4.56 16.55 8.26
N THR A 278 -5.50 15.65 8.57
CA THR A 278 -5.65 15.10 9.91
C THR A 278 -4.41 14.32 10.34
N LEU A 279 -3.84 13.52 9.45
CA LEU A 279 -2.61 12.77 9.71
C LEU A 279 -1.42 13.72 9.89
N SER A 280 -1.34 14.78 9.09
CA SER A 280 -0.34 15.85 9.23
C SER A 280 -0.38 16.52 10.62
N ALA A 281 -1.58 16.84 11.11
CA ALA A 281 -1.79 17.35 12.47
C ALA A 281 -1.36 16.34 13.55
N ARG A 282 -1.66 15.05 13.37
CA ARG A 282 -1.25 13.99 14.31
C ARG A 282 0.27 13.81 14.37
N ILE A 283 0.97 13.88 13.24
CA ILE A 283 2.44 13.87 13.17
C ILE A 283 3.02 15.04 13.97
N ASP A 284 2.33 16.18 13.96
CA ASP A 284 2.71 17.37 14.73
C ASP A 284 2.37 17.30 16.21
N GLY A 285 1.71 16.23 16.66
CA GLY A 285 1.23 16.08 18.03
C GLY A 285 0.13 17.07 18.39
N VAL A 286 -0.58 17.62 17.40
CA VAL A 286 -1.69 18.56 17.61
C VAL A 286 -3.02 17.89 17.31
N SER A 287 -4.04 18.23 18.10
CA SER A 287 -5.41 17.83 17.81
C SER A 287 -5.86 18.49 16.49
N PRO A 288 -6.38 17.73 15.53
CA PRO A 288 -6.88 18.29 14.28
C PRO A 288 -8.03 19.27 14.58
N PRO A 289 -8.04 20.48 13.98
CA PRO A 289 -9.15 21.42 14.13
C PRO A 289 -10.43 20.87 13.49
N ALA A 290 -11.58 21.37 13.93
CA ALA A 290 -12.87 21.01 13.34
C ALA A 290 -12.99 21.47 11.87
N ASP A 291 -12.38 22.60 11.54
CA ASP A 291 -12.23 23.08 10.16
C ASP A 291 -10.80 22.82 9.66
N LEU A 292 -10.68 21.96 8.64
CA LEU A 292 -9.42 21.57 8.01
C LEU A 292 -9.10 22.40 6.75
N SER A 293 -9.91 23.41 6.41
CA SER A 293 -9.73 24.23 5.20
C SER A 293 -8.31 24.82 5.10
N ALA A 294 -7.82 25.40 6.20
CA ALA A 294 -6.49 25.99 6.33
C ALA A 294 -5.42 25.05 6.94
N ALA A 295 -5.79 23.80 7.27
CA ALA A 295 -4.84 22.86 7.85
C ALA A 295 -3.79 22.43 6.80
N PRO A 296 -2.50 22.31 7.18
CA PRO A 296 -1.44 21.90 6.27
C PRO A 296 -1.60 20.44 5.83
N ASP A 297 -1.24 20.16 4.58
CA ASP A 297 -1.12 18.81 4.04
C ASP A 297 0.35 18.53 3.71
N TYR A 298 1.02 17.71 4.54
CA TYR A 298 2.43 17.35 4.32
C TYR A 298 2.63 16.25 3.28
N PHE A 299 1.56 15.66 2.76
CA PHE A 299 1.62 14.56 1.79
C PHE A 299 1.72 15.05 0.33
N GLU A 300 1.88 16.36 0.11
CA GLU A 300 2.42 16.91 -1.14
C GLU A 300 3.95 16.73 -1.25
N PHE A 301 4.58 16.27 -0.17
CA PHE A 301 6.00 15.93 -0.15
C PHE A 301 6.30 14.72 -1.03
N GLU A 302 7.23 14.88 -1.96
CA GLU A 302 7.73 13.77 -2.76
C GLU A 302 8.60 12.86 -1.88
N PRO A 303 8.24 11.58 -1.68
CA PRO A 303 9.03 10.68 -0.87
C PRO A 303 10.39 10.46 -1.56
N PRO A 304 11.52 10.46 -0.83
CA PRO A 304 12.80 10.11 -1.42
C PRO A 304 12.74 8.71 -2.06
N PRO A 305 13.67 8.37 -2.96
CA PRO A 305 13.82 7.01 -3.44
C PRO A 305 13.89 6.03 -2.26
N PHE A 306 13.26 4.87 -2.43
CA PHE A 306 13.30 3.79 -1.45
C PHE A 306 14.10 2.62 -2.01
N ARG A 307 14.66 1.83 -1.10
CA ARG A 307 15.29 0.55 -1.41
C ARG A 307 14.31 -0.57 -1.10
N ALA A 308 14.37 -1.65 -1.86
CA ALA A 308 13.57 -2.84 -1.62
C ALA A 308 14.49 -4.05 -1.44
N TYR A 309 14.10 -4.95 -0.54
CA TYR A 309 14.85 -6.15 -0.23
C TYR A 309 13.94 -7.36 -0.26
N LEU A 310 14.47 -8.48 -0.75
CA LEU A 310 13.85 -9.78 -0.65
C LEU A 310 14.46 -10.53 0.52
N VAL A 311 13.62 -10.91 1.48
CA VAL A 311 14.03 -11.73 2.63
C VAL A 311 14.42 -13.13 2.14
N THR A 312 15.45 -13.72 2.73
CA THR A 312 15.93 -15.08 2.41
C THR A 312 15.27 -16.13 3.29
#